data_AF-A0A928HWE2-F1
#
_entry.id   AF-A0A928HWE2-F1
#
_cell.length_a   1.000
_cell.length_b   1.000
_cell.length_c   1.000
_cell.angle_alpha   90.00
_cell.angle_beta   90.00
_cell.angle_gamma   90.00
#
_symmetry.space_group_name_H-M   'P 1'
#
loop_
_entity.id
_entity.type
_entity.pdbx_description
1 polymer ?
#
loop_
_entity_poly.entity_id
_entity_poly.type
_entity_poly.pdbx_seq_one_letter_code
_entity_poly.pdbx_strand_id
1 'polypeptide(L)'
;MQYDAPRQGSRWDVLRVARWKRGAGNGTMVGGKRTGTQARDKGEPMDNRSNYEKMLAGEEYLFDDSLAAIAVECSKALAAINSLPPRDPGRQALLKGLFAEMGDGVVIKGNFNCDYGRHISIGSNVFINCNVTILDTNRVTIG
;
A
#
# COMPACT_ATOMS: atom_id res chain seq x y z
N MET A 1 -22.38 25.37 -29.67
CA MET A 1 -21.11 25.48 -28.93
C MET A 1 -20.45 24.12 -28.95
N GLN A 2 -19.40 23.97 -29.75
CA GLN A 2 -18.65 22.73 -29.93
C GLN A 2 -17.68 22.61 -28.76
N TYR A 3 -17.75 21.52 -28.00
CA TYR A 3 -16.86 21.28 -26.86
C TYR A 3 -15.66 20.47 -27.36
N ASP A 4 -14.54 21.15 -27.64
CA ASP A 4 -13.28 20.49 -27.96
C ASP A 4 -12.65 19.94 -26.67
N ALA A 5 -12.56 18.62 -26.58
CA ALA A 5 -11.87 17.93 -25.50
C ALA A 5 -10.34 17.97 -25.73
N PRO A 6 -9.51 18.28 -24.72
CA PRO A 6 -8.07 18.18 -24.86
C PRO A 6 -7.65 16.70 -24.95
N ARG A 7 -6.90 16.39 -26.01
CA ARG A 7 -6.18 15.13 -26.20
C ARG A 7 -4.90 15.14 -25.37
N GLN A 8 -4.90 14.46 -24.24
CA GLN A 8 -3.67 13.90 -23.68
C GLN A 8 -4.03 12.59 -22.99
N GLY A 9 -3.49 11.49 -23.53
CA GLY A 9 -3.83 10.14 -23.11
C GLY A 9 -3.54 9.93 -21.63
N SER A 10 -4.58 9.66 -20.86
CA SER A 10 -4.46 9.11 -19.51
C SER A 10 -3.79 7.74 -19.62
N ARG A 11 -2.49 7.72 -19.33
CA ARG A 11 -1.73 6.49 -19.16
C ARG A 11 -2.16 5.86 -17.84
N TRP A 12 -2.89 4.76 -17.92
CA TRP A 12 -3.18 3.93 -16.76
C TRP A 12 -1.91 3.16 -16.41
N ASP A 13 -1.11 3.67 -15.47
CA ASP A 13 0.04 2.93 -14.99
C ASP A 13 -0.43 1.66 -14.26
N VAL A 14 0.14 0.54 -14.69
CA VAL A 14 -0.19 -0.80 -14.22
C VAL A 14 0.20 -0.90 -12.74
N LEU A 15 -0.78 -1.17 -11.86
CA LEU A 15 -0.52 -1.55 -10.46
C LEU A 15 0.42 -2.76 -10.46
N ARG A 16 1.62 -2.60 -9.89
CA ARG A 16 2.49 -3.74 -9.54
C ARG A 16 2.01 -4.30 -8.20
N VAL A 17 1.43 -5.50 -8.23
CA VAL A 17 0.96 -6.21 -7.02
C VAL A 17 2.12 -7.00 -6.43
N ALA A 18 2.53 -6.70 -5.19
CA ALA A 18 3.45 -7.55 -4.45
C ALA A 18 2.74 -8.85 -4.00
N ARG A 19 3.45 -9.98 -4.06
CA ARG A 19 2.94 -11.29 -3.63
C ARG A 19 3.47 -11.58 -2.22
N TRP A 20 2.57 -11.77 -1.26
CA TRP A 20 2.92 -12.17 0.12
C TRP A 20 2.40 -13.59 0.45
N LYS A 21 3.09 -14.29 1.36
CA LYS A 21 2.67 -15.58 1.93
C LYS A 21 2.30 -15.45 3.40
N ARG A 22 1.12 -15.96 3.78
CA ARG A 22 0.73 -16.18 5.18
C ARG A 22 1.75 -17.09 5.88
N GLY A 23 2.27 -16.64 7.03
CA GLY A 23 3.00 -17.51 7.95
C GLY A 23 2.09 -18.67 8.39
N ALA A 24 2.61 -19.91 8.31
CA ALA A 24 1.86 -21.09 8.71
C ALA A 24 1.51 -21.01 10.20
N GLY A 25 0.22 -20.94 10.53
CA GLY A 25 -0.25 -21.14 11.90
C GLY A 25 0.14 -22.52 12.39
N ASN A 26 0.65 -22.61 13.62
CA ASN A 26 1.00 -23.86 14.27
C ASN A 26 -0.24 -24.73 14.46
N GLY A 27 -0.46 -25.66 13.53
CA GLY A 27 -1.39 -26.77 13.68
C GLY A 27 -0.90 -27.71 14.79
N THR A 28 -1.84 -28.14 15.62
CA THR A 28 -1.69 -29.14 16.67
C THR A 28 -1.02 -30.42 16.14
N MET A 29 0.06 -30.85 16.80
CA MET A 29 0.72 -32.13 16.49
C MET A 29 -0.13 -33.30 17.01
N VAL A 30 -0.54 -34.17 16.10
CA VAL A 30 -0.82 -35.59 16.40
C VAL A 30 0.18 -36.41 15.59
N GLY A 31 0.72 -37.44 16.25
CA GLY A 31 1.94 -38.18 15.91
C GLY A 31 2.16 -38.54 14.44
N GLY A 32 3.41 -38.35 14.00
CA GLY A 32 3.95 -38.88 12.76
C GLY A 32 5.41 -38.42 12.59
N LYS A 33 6.36 -39.35 12.75
CA LYS A 33 7.81 -39.08 12.62
C LYS A 33 8.11 -38.47 11.24
N ARG A 34 8.64 -37.25 11.20
CA ARG A 34 9.25 -36.67 9.99
C ARG A 34 10.72 -37.09 9.91
N THR A 35 11.01 -38.08 9.08
CA THR A 35 12.37 -38.30 8.54
C THR A 35 12.46 -37.52 7.23
N GLY A 36 13.33 -36.51 7.18
CA GLY A 36 13.53 -35.67 6.02
C GLY A 36 14.32 -34.41 6.36
N THR A 37 15.57 -34.59 6.81
CA THR A 37 16.55 -33.51 6.90
C THR A 37 16.84 -33.02 5.48
N GLN A 38 16.18 -31.94 5.04
CA GLN A 38 16.73 -31.16 3.94
C GLN A 38 17.91 -30.38 4.49
N ALA A 39 19.10 -30.74 4.02
CA ALA A 39 20.33 -30.01 4.24
C ALA A 39 20.11 -28.55 3.83
N ARG A 40 20.28 -27.62 4.78
CA ARG A 40 20.46 -26.21 4.45
C ARG A 40 21.82 -26.09 3.78
N ASP A 41 21.82 -25.71 2.51
CA ASP A 41 23.04 -25.39 1.79
C ASP A 41 23.78 -24.25 2.51
N LYS A 42 25.10 -24.35 2.55
CA LYS A 42 25.97 -23.52 3.39
C LYS A 42 26.29 -22.23 2.66
N GLY A 43 25.98 -21.09 3.29
CA GLY A 43 26.74 -19.86 3.09
C GLY A 43 26.04 -18.71 2.34
N GLU A 44 24.71 -18.69 2.22
CA GLU A 44 24.07 -17.44 1.80
C GLU A 44 24.23 -16.38 2.90
N PRO A 45 24.72 -15.16 2.56
CA PRO A 45 24.83 -14.09 3.53
C PRO A 45 23.46 -13.79 4.13
N MET A 46 23.39 -13.71 5.46
CA MET A 46 22.18 -13.28 6.14
C MET A 46 21.86 -11.85 5.71
N ASP A 47 20.79 -11.70 4.92
CA ASP A 47 20.30 -10.41 4.50
C ASP A 47 19.68 -9.67 5.71
N ASN A 48 20.44 -8.70 6.22
CA ASN A 48 20.13 -7.93 7.42
C ASN A 48 19.14 -6.77 7.19
N ARG A 49 18.61 -6.60 5.97
CA ARG A 49 17.56 -5.61 5.70
C ARG A 49 16.26 -5.99 6.43
N SER A 50 15.53 -4.97 6.86
CA SER A 50 14.17 -5.12 7.39
C SER A 50 13.20 -5.64 6.33
N ASN A 51 12.07 -6.23 6.76
CA ASN A 51 11.02 -6.64 5.82
C ASN A 51 10.42 -5.45 5.05
N TYR A 52 10.41 -4.26 5.64
CA TYR A 52 10.00 -3.02 4.97
C TYR A 52 10.94 -2.65 3.81
N GLU A 53 12.26 -2.73 4.01
CA GLU A 53 13.24 -2.48 2.94
C GLU A 53 13.12 -3.51 1.81
N LYS A 54 12.94 -4.79 2.15
CA LYS A 54 12.72 -5.85 1.15
C LYS A 54 11.42 -5.64 0.36
N MET A 55 10.33 -5.25 1.05
CA MET A 55 9.05 -4.90 0.44
C MET A 55 9.22 -3.78 -0.60
N LEU A 56 9.88 -2.68 -0.23
CA LEU A 56 10.12 -1.56 -1.14
C LEU A 56 11.08 -1.90 -2.28
N ALA A 57 12.02 -2.83 -2.06
CA ALA A 57 12.86 -3.38 -3.12
C ALA A 57 12.09 -4.32 -4.09
N GLY A 58 10.84 -4.66 -3.78
CA GLY A 58 10.04 -5.61 -4.57
C GLY A 58 10.47 -7.07 -4.40
N GLU A 59 11.20 -7.36 -3.33
CA GLU A 59 11.71 -8.69 -3.00
C GLU A 59 10.72 -9.46 -2.10
N GLU A 60 10.97 -10.75 -1.88
CA GLU A 60 10.16 -11.53 -0.94
C GLU A 60 10.41 -11.05 0.49
N TYR A 61 9.34 -10.81 1.24
CA TYR A 61 9.38 -10.32 2.62
C TYR A 61 8.32 -11.01 3.48
N LEU A 62 8.54 -11.00 4.78
CA LEU A 62 7.58 -11.46 5.77
C LEU A 62 6.78 -10.26 6.29
N PHE A 63 5.46 -10.44 6.41
CA PHE A 63 4.64 -9.47 7.14
C PHE A 63 4.84 -9.68 8.64
N ASP A 64 5.59 -8.76 9.26
CA ASP A 64 5.95 -8.78 10.68
C ASP A 64 5.26 -7.65 11.47
N ASP A 65 5.55 -7.58 12.77
CA ASP A 65 4.97 -6.58 13.67
C ASP A 65 5.30 -5.13 13.26
N SER A 66 6.45 -4.91 12.59
CA SER A 66 6.83 -3.58 12.12
C SER A 66 5.93 -3.12 10.97
N LEU A 67 5.64 -4.01 10.02
CA LEU A 67 4.70 -3.74 8.93
C LEU A 67 3.26 -3.65 9.44
N ALA A 68 2.88 -4.50 10.40
CA ALA A 68 1.57 -4.44 11.05
C ALA A 68 1.35 -3.10 11.77
N ALA A 69 2.35 -2.57 12.47
CA ALA A 69 2.26 -1.28 13.13
C ALA A 69 1.95 -0.15 12.13
N ILE A 70 2.64 -0.13 10.99
CA ILE A 70 2.41 0.88 9.94
C ILE A 70 1.00 0.74 9.34
N ALA A 71 0.54 -0.49 9.09
CA ALA A 71 -0.81 -0.75 8.59
C ALA A 71 -1.91 -0.30 9.58
N VAL A 72 -1.66 -0.45 10.89
CA VAL A 72 -2.57 0.04 11.94
C VAL A 72 -2.61 1.57 11.98
N GLU A 73 -1.47 2.25 11.84
CA GLU A 73 -1.43 3.72 11.72
C GLU A 73 -2.23 4.21 10.52
N CYS A 74 -2.01 3.60 9.35
CA CYS A 74 -2.76 3.89 8.13
C CYS A 74 -4.27 3.69 8.35
N SER A 75 -4.67 2.56 8.94
CA SER A 75 -6.08 2.24 9.21
C SER A 75 -6.76 3.30 10.10
N LYS A 76 -6.06 3.80 11.12
CA LYS A 76 -6.57 4.89 11.98
C LYS A 76 -6.74 6.20 11.21
N ALA A 77 -5.77 6.55 10.38
CA ALA A 77 -5.86 7.74 9.53
C ALA A 77 -7.02 7.62 8.53
N LEU A 78 -7.19 6.47 7.89
CA LEU A 78 -8.30 6.20 6.96
C LEU A 78 -9.66 6.28 7.66
N ALA A 79 -9.79 5.80 8.89
CA ALA A 79 -11.02 5.95 9.67
C ALA A 79 -11.37 7.43 9.93
N ALA A 80 -10.37 8.26 10.24
CA ALA A 80 -10.57 9.70 10.39
C ALA A 80 -10.89 10.41 9.07
N ILE A 81 -10.25 10.01 7.97
CA ILE A 81 -10.50 10.57 6.63
C ILE A 81 -11.90 10.23 6.14
N ASN A 82 -12.32 8.98 6.30
CA ASN A 82 -13.59 8.46 5.78
C ASN A 82 -14.80 8.85 6.65
N SER A 83 -14.58 9.36 7.88
CA SER A 83 -15.66 9.93 8.70
C SER A 83 -16.01 11.37 8.31
N LEU A 84 -15.16 12.03 7.52
CA LEU A 84 -15.35 13.41 7.08
C LEU A 84 -15.95 13.48 5.66
N PRO A 85 -16.76 14.52 5.36
CA PRO A 85 -17.26 14.75 4.01
C PRO A 85 -16.14 15.01 2.98
N PRO A 86 -16.29 14.62 1.70
CA PRO A 86 -15.24 14.76 0.68
C PRO A 86 -14.65 16.17 0.47
N ARG A 87 -15.43 17.22 0.78
CA ARG A 87 -15.03 18.64 0.66
C ARG A 87 -14.66 19.31 1.98
N ASP A 88 -14.59 18.54 3.06
CA ASP A 88 -14.18 19.05 4.36
C ASP A 88 -12.68 19.43 4.34
N PRO A 89 -12.29 20.65 4.77
CA PRO A 89 -10.88 21.06 4.81
C PRO A 89 -10.02 20.18 5.72
N GLY A 90 -10.58 19.69 6.83
CA GLY A 90 -9.91 18.76 7.72
C GLY A 90 -9.63 17.41 7.04
N ARG A 91 -10.54 16.95 6.19
CA ARG A 91 -10.30 15.75 5.36
C ARG A 91 -9.12 15.94 4.42
N GLN A 92 -9.01 17.10 3.78
CA GLN A 92 -7.91 17.40 2.88
C GLN A 92 -6.56 17.46 3.60
N ALA A 93 -6.53 18.04 4.80
CA ALA A 93 -5.33 18.06 5.63
C ALA A 93 -4.90 16.64 6.04
N LEU A 94 -5.85 15.77 6.42
CA LEU A 94 -5.58 14.38 6.76
C LEU A 94 -5.06 13.58 5.56
N LEU A 95 -5.66 13.74 4.37
CA LEU A 95 -5.17 13.11 3.14
C LEU A 95 -3.74 13.54 2.82
N LYS A 96 -3.44 14.83 2.92
CA LYS A 96 -2.09 15.36 2.69
C LYS A 96 -1.06 14.85 3.70
N GLY A 97 -1.49 14.54 4.93
CA GLY A 97 -0.65 13.91 5.94
C GLY A 97 -0.49 12.39 5.80
N LEU A 98 -1.41 11.71 5.11
CA LEU A 98 -1.36 10.26 4.87
C LEU A 98 -0.40 9.90 3.72
N PHE A 99 -0.42 10.70 2.65
CA PHE A 99 0.33 10.42 1.43
C PHE A 99 1.80 10.85 1.51
N ALA A 100 2.64 10.22 0.70
CA ALA A 100 4.02 10.67 0.52
C ALA A 100 4.07 12.07 -0.09
N GLU A 101 3.16 12.32 -1.04
CA GLU A 101 2.99 13.60 -1.71
C GLU A 101 1.54 13.76 -2.16
N MET A 102 1.00 14.97 -2.05
CA MET A 102 -0.29 15.34 -2.63
C MET A 102 -0.21 16.77 -3.17
N GLY A 103 -0.33 16.89 -4.50
CA GLY A 103 -0.38 18.15 -5.22
C GLY A 103 -1.67 18.93 -4.98
N ASP A 104 -1.76 20.09 -5.61
CA ASP A 104 -2.92 20.98 -5.46
C ASP A 104 -4.08 20.52 -6.36
N GLY A 105 -5.32 20.86 -5.98
CA GLY A 105 -6.51 20.53 -6.78
C GLY A 105 -6.86 19.03 -6.82
N VAL A 106 -6.30 18.22 -5.92
CA VAL A 106 -6.66 16.79 -5.80
C VAL A 106 -8.05 16.64 -5.19
N VAL A 107 -8.91 15.87 -5.86
CA VAL A 107 -10.26 15.56 -5.40
C VAL A 107 -10.44 14.06 -5.30
N ILE A 108 -10.63 13.57 -4.07
CA ILE A 108 -10.96 12.18 -3.80
C ILE A 108 -12.41 12.11 -3.33
N LYS A 109 -13.27 11.51 -4.14
CA LYS A 109 -14.70 11.36 -3.84
C LYS A 109 -14.93 10.15 -2.91
N GLY A 110 -15.86 10.26 -1.97
CA GLY A 110 -16.29 9.15 -1.12
C GLY A 110 -15.17 8.59 -0.22
N ASN A 111 -15.30 7.30 0.12
CA ASN A 111 -14.32 6.62 0.95
C ASN A 111 -13.06 6.29 0.13
N PHE A 112 -11.91 6.34 0.79
CA PHE A 112 -10.61 5.98 0.24
C PHE A 112 -9.98 4.89 1.10
N ASN A 113 -9.27 3.95 0.47
CA ASN A 113 -8.60 2.86 1.15
C ASN A 113 -7.18 2.64 0.59
N CYS A 114 -6.24 2.30 1.46
CA CYS A 114 -4.89 1.87 1.09
C CYS A 114 -4.26 1.00 2.18
N ASP A 115 -3.14 0.34 1.87
CA ASP A 115 -2.43 -0.52 2.83
C ASP A 115 -1.62 0.32 3.83
N TYR A 116 -0.83 1.27 3.34
CA TYR A 116 0.09 2.09 4.14
C TYR A 116 -0.08 3.60 3.94
N GLY A 117 -0.57 4.04 2.78
CA GLY A 117 -0.77 5.44 2.40
C GLY A 117 0.53 6.20 2.08
N ARG A 118 1.56 5.99 2.90
CA ARG A 118 2.86 6.68 2.84
C ARG A 118 3.73 6.33 1.63
N HIS A 119 3.30 5.43 0.76
CA HIS A 119 3.98 5.13 -0.50
C HIS A 119 3.28 5.73 -1.71
N ILE A 120 2.16 6.42 -1.51
CA ILE A 120 1.34 7.01 -2.56
C ILE A 120 1.76 8.47 -2.76
N SER A 121 2.13 8.83 -3.98
CA SER A 121 2.35 10.20 -4.43
C SER A 121 1.29 10.57 -5.47
N ILE A 122 0.61 11.68 -5.27
CA ILE A 122 -0.44 12.18 -6.17
C ILE A 122 -0.03 13.57 -6.67
N GLY A 123 -0.02 13.74 -7.99
CA GLY A 123 0.22 15.00 -8.68
C GLY A 123 -0.89 16.03 -8.47
N SER A 124 -0.85 17.10 -9.24
CA SER A 124 -1.86 18.18 -9.16
C SER A 124 -3.04 17.93 -10.11
N ASN A 125 -4.22 18.43 -9.75
CA ASN A 125 -5.46 18.34 -10.55
C ASN A 125 -5.93 16.90 -10.81
N VAL A 126 -5.67 15.99 -9.88
CA VAL A 126 -6.10 14.59 -9.98
C VAL A 126 -7.51 14.42 -9.42
N PHE A 127 -8.35 13.69 -10.16
CA PHE A 127 -9.68 13.28 -9.70
C PHE A 127 -9.74 11.76 -9.47
N ILE A 128 -9.99 11.35 -8.23
CA ILE A 128 -10.17 9.95 -7.83
C ILE A 128 -11.63 9.75 -7.43
N ASN A 129 -12.29 8.77 -8.05
CA ASN A 129 -13.70 8.48 -7.81
C ASN A 129 -13.93 7.68 -6.51
N CYS A 130 -15.19 7.44 -6.16
CA CYS A 130 -15.58 6.79 -4.91
C CYS A 130 -15.01 5.38 -4.70
N ASN A 131 -14.65 5.08 -3.45
CA ASN A 131 -14.36 3.73 -2.96
C ASN A 131 -13.15 3.07 -3.62
N VAL A 132 -12.16 3.88 -4.00
CA VAL A 132 -10.89 3.38 -4.50
C VAL A 132 -10.12 2.68 -3.38
N THR A 133 -9.44 1.60 -3.76
CA THR A 133 -8.47 0.89 -2.92
C THR A 133 -7.14 0.83 -3.65
N ILE A 134 -6.08 1.36 -3.03
CA ILE A 134 -4.71 1.33 -3.56
C ILE A 134 -3.86 0.41 -2.69
N LEU A 135 -3.39 -0.70 -3.26
CA LEU A 135 -2.49 -1.62 -2.56
C LEU A 135 -1.04 -1.14 -2.71
N ASP A 136 -0.59 -0.30 -1.77
CA ASP A 136 0.69 0.38 -1.83
C ASP A 136 1.81 -0.36 -1.08
N THR A 137 1.94 -1.67 -1.34
CA THR A 137 3.10 -2.50 -0.91
C THR A 137 4.39 -2.15 -1.66
N ASN A 138 4.35 -1.15 -2.53
CA ASN A 138 5.51 -0.45 -3.09
C ASN A 138 5.06 0.97 -3.47
N ARG A 139 5.96 1.79 -4.01
CA ARG A 139 5.69 3.16 -4.46
C ARG A 139 4.60 3.17 -5.53
N VAL A 140 3.60 4.02 -5.31
CA VAL A 140 2.52 4.30 -6.26
C VAL A 140 2.59 5.78 -6.60
N THR A 141 2.64 6.11 -7.89
CA THR A 141 2.64 7.49 -8.37
C THR A 141 1.46 7.68 -9.30
N ILE A 142 0.65 8.70 -9.03
CA ILE A 142 -0.45 9.15 -9.89
C ILE A 142 -0.08 10.54 -10.38
N GLY A 143 0.04 10.71 -11.70
CA GLY A 143 0.44 11.96 -12.36
C GLY A 143 -0.65 13.02 -12.42
#